data_AF-A0A9X0BBG0-F1
#
_entry.id   AF-A0A9X0BBG0-F1
#
_cell.length_a   1.000
_cell.length_b   1.000
_cell.length_c   1.000
_cell.angle_alpha   90.00
_cell.angle_beta   90.00
_cell.angle_gamma   90.00
#
_symmetry.space_group_name_H-M   'P 1'
#
loop_
_entity.id
_entity.type
_entity.pdbx_description
1 polymer ?
#
loop_
_entity_poly.entity_id
_entity_poly.type
_entity_poly.pdbx_seq_one_letter_code
_entity_poly.pdbx_strand_id
1 'polypeptide(L)'
;MLLEIALSIDSEKDLASFVQVNRAMYQTLISQLYRRNTKDSDGSAIRHAAASDNCSTLRRALQTWKDINGSANLPKSPDSTKSTPLFAVAYRGNLAAVQMLLDYGVSPNGKDKSKRTSLYVASGRGHTAVVKTLLEHPRIKVNAYNNDRITPICFLLHVKVILKS
;
A
#
# COMPACT_ATOMS: atom_id res chain seq x y z
N MET A 1 -13.75 28.55 -10.66
CA MET A 1 -14.44 27.43 -11.32
C MET A 1 -15.28 26.55 -10.37
N LEU A 2 -14.74 25.67 -9.51
CA LEU A 2 -15.58 24.84 -8.62
C LEU A 2 -16.31 25.64 -7.51
N LEU A 3 -15.71 26.71 -7.01
CA LEU A 3 -16.33 27.63 -6.04
C LEU A 3 -17.42 28.51 -6.66
N GLU A 4 -17.33 28.85 -7.94
CA GLU A 4 -18.32 29.71 -8.64
C GLU A 4 -19.60 28.95 -8.95
N ILE A 5 -19.50 27.65 -9.28
CA ILE A 5 -20.67 26.81 -9.56
C ILE A 5 -21.45 26.54 -8.26
N ALA A 6 -20.76 26.41 -7.12
CA ALA A 6 -21.40 26.23 -5.81
C ALA A 6 -22.21 27.45 -5.34
N LEU A 7 -21.88 28.66 -5.81
CA LEU A 7 -22.63 29.89 -5.52
C LEU A 7 -23.90 30.07 -6.37
N SER A 8 -24.11 29.20 -7.37
CA SER A 8 -25.25 29.24 -8.31
C SER A 8 -26.31 28.18 -8.00
N ILE A 9 -26.17 27.42 -6.92
CA ILE A 9 -27.05 26.28 -6.60
C ILE A 9 -27.98 26.69 -5.45
N ASP A 10 -29.26 26.89 -5.78
CA ASP A 10 -30.25 27.46 -4.87
C ASP A 10 -30.87 26.46 -3.87
N SER A 11 -30.62 25.15 -4.00
CA SER A 11 -31.17 24.13 -3.09
C SER A 11 -30.11 23.21 -2.48
N GLU A 12 -30.28 22.89 -1.19
CA GLU A 12 -29.40 22.00 -0.43
C GLU A 12 -29.31 20.59 -1.05
N LYS A 13 -30.40 20.16 -1.69
CA LYS A 13 -30.50 18.87 -2.40
C LYS A 13 -29.69 18.89 -3.69
N ASP A 14 -29.67 20.00 -4.41
CA ASP A 14 -28.88 20.17 -5.63
C ASP A 14 -27.39 20.31 -5.31
N LEU A 15 -27.04 20.95 -4.18
CA LEU A 15 -25.65 21.03 -3.71
C LEU A 15 -25.13 19.63 -3.32
N ALA A 16 -25.91 18.85 -2.58
CA ALA A 16 -25.57 17.47 -2.23
C ALA A 16 -25.39 16.59 -3.47
N SER A 17 -26.30 16.72 -4.44
CA SER A 17 -26.25 16.01 -5.72
C SER A 17 -25.01 16.39 -6.52
N PHE A 18 -24.69 17.68 -6.60
CA PHE A 18 -23.51 18.19 -7.29
C PHE A 18 -22.20 17.71 -6.64
N VAL A 19 -22.09 17.80 -5.31
CA VAL A 19 -20.93 17.27 -4.56
C VAL A 19 -20.79 15.76 -4.78
N GLN A 20 -21.90 15.02 -4.79
CA GLN A 20 -21.91 13.58 -5.01
C GLN A 20 -21.51 13.20 -6.43
N VAL A 21 -22.02 13.90 -7.45
CA VAL A 21 -21.65 13.72 -8.86
C VAL A 21 -20.18 14.08 -9.06
N ASN A 22 -19.72 15.17 -8.48
CA ASN A 22 -18.33 15.59 -8.60
C ASN A 22 -17.41 14.58 -7.91
N ARG A 23 -17.77 14.11 -6.71
CA ARG A 23 -17.07 13.01 -6.04
C ARG A 23 -17.07 11.75 -6.90
N ALA A 24 -18.20 11.35 -7.46
CA ALA A 24 -18.31 10.18 -8.33
C ALA A 24 -17.48 10.34 -9.62
N MET A 25 -17.46 11.53 -10.21
CA MET A 25 -16.68 11.87 -11.39
C MET A 25 -15.18 11.82 -11.09
N TYR A 26 -14.72 12.42 -9.97
CA TYR A 26 -13.34 12.28 -9.50
C TYR A 26 -12.96 10.82 -9.26
N GLN A 27 -13.83 10.05 -8.60
CA GLN A 27 -13.58 8.63 -8.34
C GLN A 27 -13.54 7.81 -9.64
N THR A 28 -14.38 8.15 -10.62
CA THR A 28 -14.42 7.49 -11.93
C THR A 28 -13.20 7.86 -12.76
N LEU A 29 -12.83 9.14 -12.83
CA LEU A 29 -11.64 9.62 -13.53
C LEU A 29 -10.37 9.04 -12.94
N ILE A 30 -10.26 9.00 -11.60
CA ILE A 30 -9.18 8.30 -10.89
C ILE A 30 -9.22 6.82 -11.25
N SER A 31 -10.37 6.14 -11.21
CA SER A 31 -10.43 4.72 -11.57
C SER A 31 -10.02 4.43 -13.02
N GLN A 32 -10.35 5.32 -13.95
CA GLN A 32 -9.99 5.21 -15.36
C GLN A 32 -8.51 5.52 -15.59
N LEU A 33 -7.97 6.54 -14.92
CA LEU A 33 -6.54 6.82 -14.85
C LEU A 33 -5.79 5.62 -14.26
N TYR A 34 -6.30 5.01 -13.19
CA TYR A 34 -5.73 3.80 -12.60
C TYR A 34 -5.79 2.61 -13.58
N ARG A 35 -6.90 2.37 -14.29
CA ARG A 35 -7.01 1.33 -15.32
C ARG A 35 -6.02 1.52 -16.47
N ARG A 36 -5.85 2.75 -16.92
CA ARG A 36 -4.91 3.09 -18.00
C ARG A 36 -3.47 2.96 -17.52
N ASN A 37 -3.18 3.44 -16.31
CA ASN A 37 -1.88 3.30 -15.67
C ASN A 37 -1.56 1.82 -15.37
N THR A 38 -2.53 0.96 -15.06
CA THR A 38 -2.27 -0.49 -14.84
C THR A 38 -1.89 -1.25 -16.11
N LYS A 39 -2.22 -0.74 -17.31
CA LYS A 39 -1.76 -1.30 -18.58
C LYS A 39 -0.35 -0.83 -18.95
N ASP A 40 0.01 0.41 -18.58
CA ASP A 40 1.25 1.05 -19.04
C ASP A 40 2.39 1.14 -17.99
N SER A 41 2.16 0.88 -16.70
CA SER A 41 3.08 1.33 -15.62
C SER A 41 3.47 0.35 -14.50
N ASP A 42 3.55 -0.97 -14.72
CA ASP A 42 4.12 -1.90 -13.71
C ASP A 42 3.50 -1.75 -12.30
N GLY A 43 2.17 -1.56 -12.22
CA GLY A 43 1.43 -1.41 -10.96
C GLY A 43 1.80 -0.19 -10.11
N SER A 44 2.34 0.87 -10.74
CA SER A 44 2.65 2.15 -10.10
C SER A 44 1.47 2.75 -9.34
N ALA A 45 0.26 2.56 -9.86
CA ALA A 45 -0.97 3.06 -9.26
C ALA A 45 -1.22 2.44 -7.86
N ILE A 46 -1.00 1.13 -7.70
CA ILE A 46 -1.15 0.44 -6.41
C ILE A 46 -0.11 0.97 -5.42
N ARG A 47 1.13 1.23 -5.85
CA ARG A 47 2.16 1.83 -4.99
C ARG A 47 1.80 3.24 -4.52
N HIS A 48 1.24 4.08 -5.41
CA HIS A 48 0.78 5.42 -5.04
C HIS A 48 -0.44 5.36 -4.09
N ALA A 49 -1.36 4.44 -4.33
CA ALA A 49 -2.48 4.19 -3.43
C ALA A 49 -2.02 3.67 -2.06
N ALA A 50 -0.95 2.87 -2.01
CA ALA A 50 -0.35 2.39 -0.77
C ALA A 50 0.48 3.47 -0.06
N ALA A 51 1.04 4.41 -0.81
CA ALA A 51 1.78 5.55 -0.28
C ALA A 51 0.87 6.68 0.22
N SER A 52 -0.38 6.70 -0.23
CA SER A 52 -1.42 7.58 0.31
C SER A 52 -2.14 6.85 1.44
N ASP A 53 -2.45 7.53 2.55
CA ASP A 53 -3.23 6.93 3.67
C ASP A 53 -4.70 6.63 3.30
N ASN A 54 -5.01 6.59 2.01
CA ASN A 54 -6.35 6.37 1.51
C ASN A 54 -6.61 4.90 1.22
N CYS A 55 -7.05 4.20 2.27
CA CYS A 55 -7.38 2.78 2.23
C CYS A 55 -8.44 2.41 1.18
N SER A 56 -9.38 3.32 0.90
CA SER A 56 -10.44 3.08 -0.09
C SER A 56 -9.90 3.03 -1.53
N THR A 57 -8.94 3.91 -1.83
CA THR A 57 -8.24 3.94 -3.12
C THR A 57 -7.37 2.70 -3.28
N LEU A 58 -6.64 2.30 -2.24
CA LEU A 58 -5.82 1.08 -2.26
C LEU A 58 -6.67 -0.16 -2.50
N ARG A 59 -7.79 -0.31 -1.78
CA ARG A 59 -8.72 -1.43 -1.97
C ARG A 59 -9.25 -1.50 -3.40
N ARG A 60 -9.68 -0.38 -3.96
CA ARG A 60 -10.20 -0.33 -5.33
C ARG A 60 -9.12 -0.65 -6.36
N ALA A 61 -7.89 -0.16 -6.15
CA ALA A 61 -6.76 -0.45 -7.03
C ALA A 61 -6.37 -1.93 -7.00
N LEU A 62 -6.38 -2.56 -5.83
CA LEU A 62 -6.16 -4.00 -5.69
C LEU A 62 -7.25 -4.79 -6.40
N GLN A 63 -8.53 -4.49 -6.14
CA GLN A 63 -9.63 -5.21 -6.81
C GLN A 63 -9.52 -5.11 -8.34
N THR A 64 -9.30 -3.91 -8.87
CA THR A 64 -9.13 -3.69 -10.31
C THR A 64 -7.95 -4.49 -10.87
N TRP A 65 -6.87 -4.62 -10.09
CA TRP A 65 -5.73 -5.46 -10.48
C TRP A 65 -6.09 -6.93 -10.57
N LYS A 66 -6.89 -7.47 -9.63
CA LYS A 66 -7.41 -8.85 -9.70
C LYS A 66 -8.17 -9.08 -10.98
N ASP A 67 -9.09 -8.17 -11.25
CA ASP A 67 -10.07 -8.32 -12.32
C ASP A 67 -9.35 -8.35 -13.69
N ILE A 68 -8.24 -7.62 -13.82
CA ILE A 68 -7.45 -7.55 -15.04
C ILE A 68 -6.43 -8.70 -15.14
N ASN A 69 -5.69 -9.01 -14.06
CA ASN A 69 -4.52 -9.89 -14.11
C ASN A 69 -4.77 -11.30 -13.55
N GLY A 70 -5.93 -11.54 -12.94
CA GLY A 70 -6.29 -12.83 -12.33
C GLY A 70 -5.41 -13.25 -11.14
N SER A 71 -4.51 -12.38 -10.65
CA SER A 71 -3.50 -12.75 -9.66
C SER A 71 -3.23 -11.66 -8.63
N ALA A 72 -2.94 -12.08 -7.40
CA ALA A 72 -2.46 -11.23 -6.31
C ALA A 72 -0.96 -10.90 -6.42
N ASN A 73 -0.26 -11.40 -7.44
CA ASN A 73 1.14 -11.09 -7.66
C ASN A 73 1.28 -9.65 -8.16
N LEU A 74 1.71 -8.76 -7.26
CA LEU A 74 1.91 -7.36 -7.58
C LEU A 74 3.32 -7.12 -8.14
N PRO A 75 3.46 -6.27 -9.16
CA PRO A 75 4.75 -5.94 -9.74
C PRO A 75 5.63 -5.18 -8.75
N LYS A 76 6.93 -5.42 -8.87
CA LYS A 76 7.96 -4.65 -8.16
C LYS A 76 8.08 -3.25 -8.76
N SER A 77 8.68 -2.33 -8.01
CA SER A 77 9.02 -1.02 -8.53
C SER A 77 9.95 -1.13 -9.74
N PRO A 78 9.69 -0.40 -10.85
CA PRO A 78 10.58 -0.33 -11.99
C PRO A 78 11.83 0.50 -11.69
N ASP A 79 11.82 1.24 -10.56
CA ASP A 79 12.99 1.96 -10.09
C ASP A 79 14.15 1.01 -9.72
N SER A 80 15.31 1.60 -9.51
CA SER A 80 16.52 0.87 -9.13
C SER A 80 16.40 0.12 -7.80
N THR A 81 15.37 0.38 -6.98
CA THR A 81 15.15 -0.30 -5.70
C THR A 81 14.46 -1.65 -5.87
N LYS A 82 13.69 -1.87 -6.94
CA LYS A 82 12.89 -3.10 -7.17
C LYS A 82 12.04 -3.50 -5.95
N SER A 83 11.54 -2.52 -5.19
CA SER A 83 10.74 -2.75 -3.98
C SER A 83 9.34 -3.29 -4.28
N THR A 84 8.78 -4.13 -3.40
CA THR A 84 7.38 -4.60 -3.53
C THR A 84 6.40 -3.60 -2.93
N PRO A 85 5.10 -3.64 -3.28
CA PRO A 85 4.10 -2.78 -2.64
C PRO A 85 4.04 -2.97 -1.12
N LEU A 86 4.15 -4.22 -0.64
CA LEU A 86 4.22 -4.52 0.79
C LEU A 86 5.48 -3.92 1.44
N PHE A 87 6.60 -3.83 0.73
CA PHE A 87 7.81 -3.17 1.23
C PHE A 87 7.58 -1.68 1.42
N ALA A 88 6.93 -1.02 0.46
CA ALA A 88 6.68 0.42 0.51
C ALA A 88 5.78 0.82 1.69
N VAL A 89 4.71 0.07 1.96
CA VAL A 89 3.82 0.36 3.10
C VAL A 89 4.48 0.01 4.45
N ALA A 90 5.27 -1.07 4.49
CA ALA A 90 6.02 -1.44 5.69
C ALA A 90 7.11 -0.41 6.02
N TYR A 91 7.75 0.17 5.00
CA TYR A 91 8.69 1.29 5.16
C TYR A 91 8.01 2.52 5.77
N ARG A 92 6.77 2.81 5.37
CA ARG A 92 5.99 3.94 5.88
C ARG A 92 5.34 3.67 7.25
N GLY A 93 5.22 2.42 7.66
CA GLY A 93 4.55 2.05 8.91
C GLY A 93 3.02 2.05 8.81
N ASN A 94 2.45 2.09 7.60
CA ASN A 94 1.01 2.11 7.41
C ASN A 94 0.43 0.70 7.65
N LEU A 95 -0.06 0.47 8.87
CA LEU A 95 -0.62 -0.79 9.33
C LEU A 95 -1.83 -1.24 8.50
N ALA A 96 -2.77 -0.34 8.22
CA ALA A 96 -4.00 -0.66 7.49
C ALA A 96 -3.69 -1.13 6.06
N ALA A 97 -2.72 -0.48 5.39
CA ALA A 97 -2.26 -0.87 4.07
C ALA A 97 -1.50 -2.21 4.08
N VAL A 98 -0.72 -2.49 5.13
CA VAL A 98 -0.07 -3.80 5.32
C VAL A 98 -1.11 -4.91 5.44
N GLN A 99 -2.11 -4.75 6.31
CA GLN A 99 -3.18 -5.74 6.50
C GLN A 99 -3.93 -5.99 5.18
N MET A 100 -4.37 -4.93 4.50
CA MET A 100 -5.07 -5.07 3.22
C MET A 100 -4.26 -5.81 2.16
N LEU A 101 -2.94 -5.58 2.06
CA LEU A 101 -2.10 -6.28 1.09
C LEU A 101 -1.90 -7.76 1.46
N LEU A 102 -1.78 -8.09 2.75
CA LEU A 102 -1.68 -9.47 3.21
C LEU A 102 -2.99 -10.24 2.99
N ASP A 103 -4.14 -9.64 3.33
CA ASP A 103 -5.48 -10.20 3.10
C ASP A 103 -5.74 -10.45 1.62
N TYR A 104 -5.19 -9.58 0.77
CA TYR A 104 -5.27 -9.71 -0.68
C TYR A 104 -4.38 -10.84 -1.24
N GLY A 105 -3.57 -11.48 -0.41
CA GLY A 105 -2.73 -12.63 -0.77
C GLY A 105 -1.35 -12.26 -1.31
N VAL A 106 -0.90 -11.02 -1.13
CA VAL A 106 0.45 -10.59 -1.53
C VAL A 106 1.48 -11.35 -0.69
N SER A 107 2.57 -11.80 -1.34
CA SER A 107 3.63 -12.53 -0.65
C SER A 107 4.32 -11.64 0.41
N PRO A 108 4.39 -12.08 1.68
CA PRO A 108 5.02 -11.32 2.76
C PRO A 108 6.55 -11.24 2.63
N ASN A 109 7.14 -12.11 1.79
CA ASN A 109 8.58 -12.30 1.67
C ASN A 109 9.19 -11.58 0.46
N GLY A 110 8.46 -10.63 -0.11
CA GLY A 110 8.96 -9.79 -1.19
C GLY A 110 10.29 -9.13 -0.83
N LYS A 111 11.26 -9.18 -1.74
CA LYS A 111 12.59 -8.60 -1.58
C LYS A 111 12.85 -7.47 -2.57
N ASP A 112 13.47 -6.42 -2.07
CA ASP A 112 14.04 -5.34 -2.88
C ASP A 112 15.39 -5.76 -3.50
N LYS A 113 16.04 -4.85 -4.25
CA LYS A 113 17.36 -5.08 -4.88
C LYS A 113 18.46 -5.43 -3.86
N SER A 114 18.34 -4.94 -2.64
CA SER A 114 19.29 -5.19 -1.55
C SER A 114 18.96 -6.45 -0.74
N LYS A 115 18.03 -7.28 -1.24
CA LYS A 115 17.48 -8.47 -0.56
C LYS A 115 16.76 -8.17 0.76
N ARG A 116 16.42 -6.91 1.04
CA ARG A 116 15.67 -6.50 2.24
C ARG A 116 14.20 -6.89 2.08
N THR A 117 13.59 -7.40 3.15
CA THR A 117 12.17 -7.75 3.22
C THR A 117 11.34 -6.63 3.85
N SER A 118 10.01 -6.70 3.73
CA SER A 118 9.09 -5.83 4.48
C SER A 118 9.33 -5.90 5.99
N LEU A 119 9.62 -7.10 6.52
CA LEU A 119 9.96 -7.27 7.94
C LEU A 119 11.27 -6.56 8.30
N TYR A 120 12.31 -6.68 7.46
CA TYR A 120 13.59 -5.99 7.69
C TYR A 120 13.40 -4.49 7.90
N VAL A 121 12.65 -3.86 6.99
CA VAL A 121 12.51 -2.41 6.99
C VAL A 121 11.55 -1.89 8.06
N ALA A 122 10.50 -2.65 8.38
CA ALA A 122 9.61 -2.35 9.50
C ALA A 122 10.36 -2.45 10.84
N SER A 123 11.18 -3.49 11.03
CA SER A 123 11.99 -3.67 12.24
C SER A 123 13.04 -2.58 12.38
N GLY A 124 13.78 -2.26 11.32
CA GLY A 124 14.81 -1.22 11.35
C GLY A 124 14.26 0.20 11.58
N ARG A 125 12.98 0.43 11.30
CA ARG A 125 12.29 1.71 11.53
C ARG A 125 11.49 1.76 12.84
N GLY A 126 11.42 0.67 13.60
CA GLY A 126 10.67 0.61 14.85
C GLY A 126 9.14 0.56 14.68
N HIS A 127 8.63 0.17 13.51
CA HIS A 127 7.19 0.09 13.23
C HIS A 127 6.56 -1.15 13.88
N THR A 128 6.47 -1.12 15.21
CA THR A 128 6.14 -2.28 16.05
C THR A 128 4.82 -2.97 15.67
N ALA A 129 3.76 -2.21 15.38
CA ALA A 129 2.47 -2.77 14.99
C ALA A 129 2.54 -3.51 13.63
N VAL A 130 3.30 -2.96 12.68
CA VAL A 130 3.55 -3.62 11.38
C VAL A 130 4.39 -4.87 11.56
N VAL A 131 5.41 -4.82 12.42
CA VAL A 131 6.24 -5.99 12.75
C VAL A 131 5.41 -7.11 13.33
N LYS A 132 4.54 -6.84 14.32
CA LYS A 132 3.62 -7.84 14.90
C LYS A 132 2.76 -8.50 13.81
N THR A 133 2.10 -7.67 13.01
CA THR A 133 1.21 -8.14 11.92
C THR A 133 1.94 -9.01 10.90
N LEU A 134 3.18 -8.65 10.51
CA LEU A 134 3.98 -9.44 9.58
C LEU A 134 4.44 -10.78 10.20
N LEU A 135 4.74 -10.80 11.51
CA LEU A 135 5.17 -12.00 12.22
C LEU A 135 4.03 -13.00 12.45
N GLU A 136 2.80 -12.51 12.60
CA GLU A 136 1.60 -13.34 12.70
C GLU A 136 1.24 -14.06 11.40
N HIS A 137 1.77 -13.59 10.27
CA HIS A 137 1.47 -14.17 8.97
C HIS A 137 2.21 -15.52 8.75
N PRO A 138 1.50 -16.64 8.48
CA PRO A 138 2.06 -18.01 8.56
C PRO A 138 3.22 -18.29 7.59
N ARG A 139 3.27 -17.58 6.47
CA ARG A 139 4.31 -17.75 5.44
C ARG A 139 5.54 -16.85 5.64
N ILE A 140 5.63 -16.05 6.71
CA ILE A 140 6.72 -15.08 6.89
C ILE A 140 8.08 -15.77 7.12
N LYS A 141 9.12 -15.29 6.43
CA LYS A 141 10.51 -15.74 6.62
C LYS A 141 11.26 -14.76 7.50
N VAL A 142 11.31 -15.06 8.80
CA VAL A 142 11.96 -14.20 9.81
C VAL A 142 13.48 -14.11 9.69
N ASN A 143 14.12 -15.17 9.19
CA ASN A 143 15.57 -15.28 9.05
C ASN A 143 16.11 -14.78 7.71
N ALA A 144 15.29 -14.12 6.89
CA ALA A 144 15.74 -13.58 5.60
C ALA A 144 16.73 -12.42 5.83
N TYR A 145 17.92 -12.50 5.24
CA TYR A 145 18.95 -11.46 5.35
C TYR A 145 19.10 -10.63 4.07
N ASN A 146 19.61 -9.40 4.24
CA ASN A 146 19.96 -8.48 3.14
C ASN A 146 21.31 -8.86 2.50
N ASN A 147 21.81 -8.09 1.53
CA ASN A 147 23.11 -8.37 0.90
C ASN A 147 24.30 -8.38 1.88
N ASP A 148 24.20 -7.65 2.99
CA ASP A 148 25.23 -7.55 4.04
C ASP A 148 25.10 -8.65 5.11
N ARG A 149 24.27 -9.67 4.87
CA ARG A 149 23.94 -10.75 5.83
C ARG A 149 23.28 -10.27 7.13
N ILE A 150 22.74 -9.05 7.15
CA ILE A 150 21.99 -8.51 8.29
C ILE A 150 20.56 -9.07 8.25
N THR A 151 20.09 -9.56 9.39
CA THR A 151 18.74 -10.11 9.56
C THR A 151 17.81 -9.08 10.22
N PRO A 152 16.48 -9.13 9.98
CA PRO A 152 15.49 -8.29 10.64
C PRO A 152 15.55 -8.38 12.17
N ILE A 153 15.92 -9.56 12.70
CA ILE A 153 15.97 -9.82 14.14
C ILE A 153 17.07 -9.02 14.86
N CYS A 154 18.13 -8.60 14.16
CA CYS A 154 19.15 -7.68 14.71
C CYS A 154 18.52 -6.37 15.22
N PHE A 155 17.45 -5.91 14.58
CA PHE A 155 16.72 -4.70 14.98
C PHE A 155 15.64 -4.99 16.03
N LEU A 156 15.19 -6.25 16.17
CA LEU A 156 14.15 -6.63 17.11
C LEU A 156 14.59 -6.55 18.59
N LEU A 157 15.89 -6.42 18.90
CA LEU A 157 16.33 -6.15 20.27
C LEU A 157 15.83 -4.78 20.78
N HIS A 158 15.82 -3.76 19.91
CA HIS A 158 15.22 -2.46 20.21
C HIS A 158 13.69 -2.54 20.30
N VAL A 159 13.07 -3.39 19.49
CA VAL A 159 11.60 -3.58 19.45
C VAL A 159 11.12 -4.43 20.63
N LYS A 160 11.89 -5.41 21.12
CA LYS A 160 11.55 -6.28 22.26
C LYS A 160 11.40 -5.51 23.57
N VAL A 161 12.11 -4.40 23.75
CA VAL A 161 11.92 -3.48 24.88
C VAL A 161 10.51 -2.89 24.87
N ILE A 162 9.95 -2.65 23.68
CA ILE A 162 8.61 -2.05 23.47
C ILE A 162 7.50 -3.12 23.42
N LEU A 163 7.82 -4.35 23.05
CA LEU A 163 6.85 -5.46 22.98
C LEU A 163 6.49 -6.08 24.35
N LYS A 164 7.28 -5.79 25.40
CA LYS A 164 7.07 -6.28 26.77
C LYS A 164 6.54 -5.22 27.75
N SER A 165 6.27 -3.99 27.28
CA SER A 165 5.64 -2.88 28.02
C SER A 165 4.20 -2.70 27.58
#